data_AF-A0A9Q7EWS9-F1
#
_entry.id   AF-A0A9Q7EWS9-F1
#
_cell.length_a   1.000
_cell.length_b   1.000
_cell.length_c   1.000
_cell.angle_alpha   90.00
_cell.angle_beta   90.00
_cell.angle_gamma   90.00
#
_symmetry.space_group_name_H-M   'P 1'
#
loop_
_entity.id
_entity.type
_entity.pdbx_description
1 polymer ?
#
loop_
_entity_poly.entity_id
_entity_poly.type
_entity_poly.pdbx_seq_one_letter_code
_entity_poly.pdbx_strand_id
1 'polypeptide(L)'
;MTPDLVLLQLVMSLVAALSGFAMILLWSLNRSERGPGCWALAGLVGGGLFPLYSLLGDYSMFFNMAASLSAMLLLLEGILRFRRFGGEKPRKGIVALGIVLFVALSYVNRSSAAARCLVNDGLFAVMLLLMVFSLLYGTRGTERRVYLVVALPSLLFSAVMT
;
A
#
# COMPACT_ATOMS: atom_id res chain seq x y z
N MET A 1 14.98 -16.73 -14.75
CA MET A 1 15.23 -15.78 -13.63
C MET A 1 16.55 -16.15 -12.99
N THR A 2 17.39 -15.18 -12.63
CA THR A 2 18.60 -15.43 -11.86
C THR A 2 18.22 -15.84 -10.42
N PRO A 3 18.97 -16.72 -9.76
CA PRO A 3 18.68 -17.17 -8.39
C PRO A 3 18.56 -16.00 -7.39
N ASP A 4 19.31 -14.91 -7.61
CA ASP A 4 19.30 -13.71 -6.77
C ASP A 4 17.95 -12.98 -6.80
N LEU A 5 17.28 -12.94 -7.96
CA LEU A 5 16.00 -12.25 -8.13
C LEU A 5 14.88 -12.97 -7.37
N VAL A 6 14.92 -14.31 -7.37
CA VAL A 6 13.95 -15.15 -6.66
C VAL A 6 14.13 -15.00 -5.15
N LEU A 7 15.38 -14.98 -4.68
CA LEU A 7 15.69 -14.75 -3.27
C LEU A 7 15.18 -13.38 -2.81
N LEU A 8 15.45 -12.33 -3.59
CA LEU A 8 14.98 -10.98 -3.29
C LEU A 8 13.44 -10.92 -3.17
N GLN A 9 12.72 -11.51 -4.13
CA GLN A 9 11.26 -11.56 -4.10
C GLN A 9 10.73 -12.29 -2.86
N LEU A 10 11.34 -13.42 -2.51
CA LEU A 10 10.93 -14.23 -1.36
C LEU A 10 11.19 -13.48 -0.04
N VAL A 11 12.33 -12.82 0.09
CA VAL A 11 12.65 -11.99 1.26
C VAL A 11 11.66 -10.83 1.38
N MET A 12 11.38 -10.10 0.30
CA MET A 12 10.42 -8.99 0.32
C MET A 12 9.01 -9.46 0.68
N SER A 13 8.59 -10.61 0.14
CA SER A 13 7.30 -11.23 0.46
C SER A 13 7.20 -11.62 1.94
N LEU A 14 8.27 -12.21 2.48
CA LEU A 14 8.33 -12.60 3.89
C LEU A 14 8.28 -11.39 4.82
N VAL A 15 9.02 -10.32 4.51
CA VAL A 15 8.99 -9.08 5.28
C VAL A 15 7.59 -8.47 5.27
N ALA A 16 6.92 -8.46 4.12
CA ALA A 16 5.56 -7.95 4.00
C ALA A 16 4.54 -8.81 4.78
N ALA A 17 4.68 -10.14 4.74
CA ALA A 17 3.85 -11.07 5.51
C ALA A 17 4.04 -10.90 7.02
N LEU A 18 5.30 -10.82 7.49
CA LEU A 18 5.62 -10.59 8.89
C LEU A 18 5.10 -9.23 9.36
N SER A 19 5.23 -8.19 8.54
CA SER A 19 4.68 -6.85 8.83
C SER A 19 3.15 -6.91 8.93
N GLY A 20 2.50 -7.62 8.02
CA GLY A 20 1.07 -7.88 8.06
C GLY A 20 0.64 -8.59 9.34
N PHE A 21 1.35 -9.65 9.72
CA PHE A 21 1.07 -10.41 10.94
C PHE A 21 1.31 -9.59 12.22
N ALA A 22 2.39 -8.81 12.28
CA ALA A 22 2.65 -7.89 13.39
C ALA A 22 1.51 -6.88 13.56
N MET A 23 0.96 -6.37 12.45
CA MET A 23 -0.20 -5.48 12.50
C MET A 23 -1.49 -6.19 12.91
N ILE A 24 -1.67 -7.47 12.56
CA ILE A 24 -2.79 -8.30 13.07
C ILE A 24 -2.67 -8.46 14.59
N LEU A 25 -1.48 -8.76 15.11
CA LEU A 25 -1.24 -8.86 16.55
C LEU A 25 -1.49 -7.53 17.26
N LEU A 26 -0.99 -6.42 16.70
CA LEU A 26 -1.24 -5.10 17.27
C LEU A 26 -2.75 -4.77 17.27
N TRP A 27 -3.45 -5.13 16.19
CA TRP A 27 -4.90 -4.95 16.10
C TRP A 27 -5.68 -5.84 17.07
N SER A 28 -5.23 -7.08 17.30
CA SER A 28 -5.91 -8.00 18.22
C SER A 28 -5.73 -7.57 19.67
N LEU A 29 -4.54 -7.05 20.02
CA LEU A 29 -4.24 -6.50 21.33
C LEU A 29 -4.92 -5.14 21.58
N ASN A 30 -5.04 -4.31 20.53
CA ASN A 30 -5.58 -2.96 20.64
C ASN A 30 -6.74 -2.74 19.66
N ARG A 31 -7.83 -3.50 19.87
CA ARG A 31 -9.05 -3.42 19.05
C ARG A 31 -9.69 -2.03 19.04
N SER A 32 -9.42 -1.18 20.03
CA SER A 32 -9.89 0.21 20.09
C SER A 32 -9.19 1.13 19.10
N GLU A 33 -7.95 0.82 18.72
CA GLU A 33 -7.21 1.60 17.73
C GLU A 33 -7.67 1.28 16.32
N ARG A 34 -7.99 2.33 15.57
CA ARG A 34 -8.50 2.24 14.21
C ARG A 34 -7.33 2.38 13.24
N GLY A 35 -7.23 1.50 12.23
CA GLY A 35 -6.15 1.55 11.24
C GLY A 35 -5.32 0.26 11.11
N PRO A 36 -4.85 -0.37 12.21
CA PRO A 36 -3.99 -1.55 12.15
C PRO A 36 -4.53 -2.70 11.30
N GLY A 37 -5.84 -2.96 11.32
CA GLY A 37 -6.46 -3.97 10.44
C GLY A 37 -6.33 -3.65 8.94
N CYS A 38 -6.37 -2.38 8.54
CA CYS A 38 -6.14 -1.97 7.15
C CYS A 38 -4.67 -2.12 6.75
N TRP A 39 -3.74 -1.79 7.65
CA TRP A 39 -2.31 -1.97 7.43
C TRP A 39 -1.91 -3.44 7.33
N ALA A 40 -2.52 -4.29 8.16
CA ALA A 40 -2.38 -5.74 8.06
C ALA A 40 -2.79 -6.26 6.67
N LEU A 41 -3.99 -5.88 6.21
CA LEU A 41 -4.47 -6.26 4.89
C LEU A 41 -3.57 -5.73 3.78
N ALA A 42 -3.07 -4.50 3.89
CA ALA A 42 -2.14 -3.94 2.92
C ALA A 42 -0.85 -4.75 2.82
N GLY A 43 -0.23 -5.12 3.94
CA GLY A 43 0.99 -5.92 3.96
C GLY A 43 0.79 -7.30 3.34
N LEU A 44 -0.33 -7.96 3.64
CA LEU A 44 -0.66 -9.26 3.07
C LEU A 44 -0.95 -9.16 1.56
N VAL A 45 -1.87 -8.29 1.17
CA VAL A 45 -2.31 -8.16 -0.24
C VAL A 45 -1.16 -7.67 -1.11
N GLY A 46 -0.43 -6.64 -0.69
CA GLY A 46 0.58 -5.97 -1.51
C GLY A 46 1.90 -6.73 -1.65
N GLY A 47 2.26 -7.57 -0.66
CA GLY A 47 3.55 -8.27 -0.68
C GLY A 47 3.51 -9.69 -0.11
N GLY A 48 2.77 -9.93 0.98
CA GLY A 48 2.73 -11.24 1.62
C GLY A 48 2.20 -12.38 0.72
N LEU A 49 1.26 -12.06 -0.17
CA LEU A 49 0.67 -13.00 -1.12
C LEU A 49 1.38 -13.00 -2.49
N PHE A 50 2.48 -12.27 -2.65
CA PHE A 50 3.23 -12.21 -3.91
C PHE A 50 3.63 -13.60 -4.46
N PRO A 51 4.07 -14.58 -3.64
CA PRO A 51 4.39 -15.92 -4.13
C PRO A 51 3.19 -16.66 -4.73
N LEU A 52 1.95 -16.28 -4.38
CA LEU A 52 0.75 -16.87 -5.00
C LEU A 52 0.48 -16.23 -6.36
N TYR A 53 0.68 -14.92 -6.48
CA TYR A 53 0.47 -14.22 -7.75
C TYR A 53 1.50 -14.64 -8.81
N SER A 54 2.73 -14.96 -8.40
CA SER A 54 3.78 -15.42 -9.32
C SER A 54 3.49 -16.79 -9.94
N LEU A 55 2.56 -17.57 -9.37
CA LEU A 55 2.10 -18.84 -9.94
C LEU A 55 1.08 -18.67 -11.07
N LEU A 56 0.61 -17.44 -11.32
CA LEU A 56 -0.46 -17.14 -12.29
C LEU A 56 0.06 -16.93 -13.72
N GLY A 57 1.33 -17.26 -13.99
CA GLY A 57 1.94 -17.18 -15.32
C GLY A 57 1.85 -15.76 -15.90
N ASP A 58 1.25 -15.64 -17.09
CA ASP A 58 1.13 -14.36 -17.82
C ASP A 58 0.34 -13.29 -17.05
N TYR A 59 -0.50 -13.69 -16.09
CA TYR A 59 -1.28 -12.76 -15.27
C TYR A 59 -0.54 -12.26 -14.02
N SER A 60 0.65 -12.78 -13.72
CA SER A 60 1.39 -12.45 -12.49
C SER A 60 1.62 -10.94 -12.32
N MET A 61 2.03 -10.25 -13.40
CA MET A 61 2.25 -8.80 -13.37
C MET A 61 0.97 -8.00 -13.18
N PHE A 62 -0.14 -8.46 -13.78
CA PHE A 62 -1.44 -7.83 -13.61
C PHE A 62 -1.90 -7.90 -12.15
N PHE A 63 -1.86 -9.08 -11.54
CA PHE A 63 -2.26 -9.27 -10.15
C PHE A 63 -1.32 -8.53 -9.20
N ASN A 64 -0.01 -8.57 -9.45
CA ASN A 64 0.95 -7.83 -8.64
C ASN A 64 0.68 -6.32 -8.66
N MET A 65 0.45 -5.72 -9.83
CA MET A 65 0.16 -4.29 -9.95
C MET A 65 -1.16 -3.93 -9.24
N ALA A 66 -2.23 -4.69 -9.50
CA ALA A 66 -3.53 -4.45 -8.88
C ALA A 66 -3.47 -4.57 -7.35
N ALA A 67 -2.78 -5.60 -6.85
CA ALA A 67 -2.59 -5.84 -5.43
C ALA A 67 -1.73 -4.74 -4.78
N SER A 68 -0.68 -4.29 -5.44
CA SER A 68 0.23 -3.26 -4.91
C SER A 68 -0.46 -1.88 -4.80
N LEU A 69 -1.23 -1.48 -5.82
CA LEU A 69 -2.04 -0.26 -5.78
C LEU A 69 -3.16 -0.34 -4.72
N SER A 70 -3.83 -1.49 -4.65
CA SER A 70 -4.86 -1.72 -3.62
C SER A 70 -4.28 -1.68 -2.21
N ALA A 71 -3.08 -2.21 -2.00
CA ALA A 71 -2.36 -2.13 -0.74
C ALA A 71 -2.03 -0.68 -0.36
N MET A 72 -1.60 0.15 -1.30
CA MET A 72 -1.38 1.58 -1.05
C MET A 72 -2.66 2.29 -0.61
N LEU A 73 -3.80 1.98 -1.25
CA LEU A 73 -5.09 2.54 -0.83
C LEU A 73 -5.50 2.10 0.59
N LEU A 74 -5.24 0.83 0.93
CA LEU A 74 -5.47 0.30 2.27
C LEU A 74 -4.54 0.93 3.32
N LEU A 75 -3.29 1.22 2.97
CA LEU A 75 -2.37 1.98 3.83
C LEU A 75 -2.89 3.38 4.13
N LEU A 76 -3.31 4.09 3.08
CA LEU A 76 -3.91 5.43 3.21
C LEU A 76 -5.17 5.39 4.07
N GLU A 77 -6.10 4.46 3.82
CA GLU A 77 -7.30 4.29 4.63
C GLU A 77 -6.97 3.97 6.09
N GLY A 78 -5.94 3.17 6.34
CA GLY A 78 -5.45 2.90 7.69
C GLY A 78 -4.96 4.17 8.39
N ILE A 79 -4.21 5.03 7.69
CA ILE A 79 -3.76 6.34 8.20
C ILE A 79 -4.96 7.24 8.49
N LEU A 80 -5.92 7.36 7.57
CA LEU A 80 -7.10 8.19 7.75
C LEU A 80 -7.95 7.72 8.94
N ARG A 81 -8.09 6.40 9.14
CA ARG A 81 -8.78 5.83 10.31
C ARG A 81 -8.04 6.13 11.61
N PHE A 82 -6.73 5.95 11.61
CA PHE A 82 -5.89 6.23 12.78
C PHE A 82 -5.94 7.71 13.17
N ARG A 83 -5.86 8.60 12.19
CA ARG A 83 -6.00 10.06 12.37
C ARG A 83 -7.46 10.52 12.58
N ARG A 84 -8.43 9.59 12.56
CA ARG A 84 -9.89 9.86 12.66
C ARG A 84 -10.38 10.91 11.66
N PHE A 85 -9.80 10.90 10.47
CA PHE A 85 -10.03 11.89 9.42
C PHE A 85 -11.33 11.61 8.67
N GLY A 86 -12.38 12.42 8.85
CA GLY A 86 -13.67 12.28 8.16
C GLY A 86 -14.51 11.06 8.58
N GLY A 87 -15.63 10.80 7.87
CA GLY A 87 -16.56 9.70 8.18
C GLY A 87 -16.22 8.34 7.52
N GLU A 88 -16.30 7.23 8.28
CA GLU A 88 -15.92 5.89 7.80
C GLU A 88 -16.85 5.28 6.74
N LYS A 89 -18.17 5.53 6.84
CA LYS A 89 -19.16 4.96 5.92
C LYS A 89 -18.90 5.35 4.46
N PRO A 90 -18.76 6.64 4.10
CA PRO A 90 -18.46 7.02 2.70
C PRO A 90 -17.08 6.53 2.25
N ARG A 91 -16.08 6.49 3.16
CA ARG A 91 -14.74 5.99 2.82
C ARG A 91 -14.75 4.52 2.39
N LYS A 92 -15.57 3.66 3.00
CA LYS A 92 -15.69 2.26 2.56
C LYS A 92 -16.10 2.16 1.09
N GLY A 93 -17.05 2.99 0.65
CA GLY A 93 -17.47 3.06 -0.75
C GLY A 93 -16.35 3.54 -1.67
N ILE A 94 -15.63 4.59 -1.26
CA ILE A 94 -14.49 5.14 -2.01
C ILE A 94 -13.35 4.12 -2.13
N VAL A 95 -13.01 3.40 -1.05
CA VAL A 95 -11.97 2.37 -1.06
C VAL A 95 -12.37 1.22 -1.97
N ALA A 96 -13.61 0.74 -1.87
CA ALA A 96 -14.09 -0.34 -2.75
C ALA A 96 -14.06 0.08 -4.22
N LEU A 97 -14.53 1.28 -4.53
CA LEU A 97 -14.48 1.84 -5.89
C LEU A 97 -13.04 1.99 -6.38
N GLY A 98 -12.13 2.49 -5.53
CA GLY A 98 -10.71 2.64 -5.85
C GLY A 98 -10.03 1.32 -6.18
N ILE A 99 -10.32 0.25 -5.41
CA ILE A 99 -9.82 -1.10 -5.71
C ILE A 99 -10.32 -1.56 -7.09
N VAL A 100 -11.61 -1.41 -7.39
CA VAL A 100 -12.18 -1.78 -8.69
C VAL A 100 -11.51 -1.00 -9.82
N LEU A 101 -11.29 0.30 -9.64
CA LEU A 101 -10.60 1.14 -10.63
C LEU A 101 -9.15 0.73 -10.83
N PHE A 102 -8.42 0.39 -9.77
CA PHE A 102 -7.04 -0.09 -9.88
C PHE A 102 -6.95 -1.44 -10.58
N VAL A 103 -7.85 -2.37 -10.29
CA VAL A 103 -7.95 -3.64 -11.02
C VAL A 103 -8.22 -3.38 -12.51
N ALA A 104 -9.16 -2.49 -12.83
CA ALA A 104 -9.46 -2.14 -14.22
C ALA A 104 -8.26 -1.50 -14.94
N LEU A 105 -7.58 -0.54 -14.29
CA LEU A 105 -6.38 0.11 -14.84
C LEU A 105 -5.24 -0.87 -15.05
N SER A 106 -5.00 -1.78 -14.10
CA SER A 106 -3.99 -2.83 -14.26
C SER A 106 -4.33 -3.79 -15.41
N TYR A 107 -5.62 -4.09 -15.63
CA TYR A 107 -6.05 -4.94 -16.73
C TYR A 107 -5.87 -4.25 -18.09
N VAL A 108 -6.30 -2.99 -18.22
CA VAL A 108 -6.20 -2.22 -19.47
C VAL A 108 -4.74 -2.03 -19.87
N ASN A 109 -3.86 -1.74 -18.92
CA ASN A 109 -2.45 -1.52 -19.20
C ASN A 109 -1.62 -2.81 -19.33
N ARG A 110 -2.21 -4.01 -19.15
CA ARG A 110 -1.46 -5.27 -19.02
C ARG A 110 -0.49 -5.56 -20.17
N SER A 111 -0.80 -5.10 -21.39
CA SER A 111 -0.06 -5.39 -22.61
C SER A 111 1.16 -4.50 -22.84
N SER A 112 1.20 -3.30 -22.26
CA SER A 112 2.29 -2.33 -22.47
C SER A 112 3.16 -2.23 -21.21
N ALA A 113 4.43 -2.60 -21.29
CA ALA A 113 5.38 -2.46 -20.18
C ALA A 113 5.55 -1.00 -19.76
N ALA A 114 5.71 -0.09 -20.71
CA ALA A 114 5.90 1.33 -20.43
C ALA A 114 4.67 1.97 -19.76
N ALA A 115 3.46 1.66 -20.24
CA ALA A 115 2.24 2.20 -19.67
C ALA A 115 2.00 1.69 -18.24
N ARG A 116 2.32 0.41 -17.96
CA ARG A 116 2.24 -0.16 -16.60
C ARG A 116 3.12 0.61 -15.64
N CYS A 117 4.40 0.81 -15.96
CA CYS A 117 5.31 1.52 -15.06
C CYS A 117 4.85 2.96 -14.83
N LEU A 118 4.59 3.72 -15.90
CA LEU A 118 4.19 5.14 -15.76
C LEU A 118 2.90 5.32 -14.95
N VAL A 119 1.87 4.51 -15.22
CA VAL A 119 0.60 4.59 -14.48
C VAL A 119 0.78 4.15 -13.05
N ASN A 120 1.53 3.08 -12.81
CA ASN A 120 1.79 2.59 -11.46
C ASN A 120 2.57 3.63 -10.65
N ASP A 121 3.72 4.08 -11.15
CA ASP A 121 4.63 4.98 -10.43
C ASP A 121 3.96 6.32 -10.14
N GLY A 122 3.21 6.87 -11.10
CA GLY A 122 2.42 8.09 -10.91
C GLY A 122 1.34 7.94 -9.83
N LEU A 123 0.60 6.82 -9.82
CA LEU A 123 -0.41 6.56 -8.79
C LEU A 123 0.23 6.31 -7.41
N PHE A 124 1.37 5.62 -7.36
CA PHE A 124 2.14 5.43 -6.14
C PHE A 124 2.61 6.76 -5.56
N ALA A 125 3.18 7.64 -6.39
CA ALA A 125 3.60 8.97 -5.97
C ALA A 125 2.43 9.77 -5.37
N VAL A 126 1.28 9.80 -6.06
CA VAL A 126 0.06 10.48 -5.55
C VAL A 126 -0.36 9.90 -4.19
N MET A 127 -0.40 8.57 -4.05
CA MET A 127 -0.79 7.94 -2.79
C MET A 127 0.18 8.25 -1.66
N LEU A 128 1.50 8.22 -1.92
CA LEU A 128 2.51 8.57 -0.93
C LEU A 128 2.37 10.04 -0.48
N LEU A 129 2.14 10.97 -1.40
CA LEU A 129 1.90 12.37 -1.07
C LEU A 129 0.63 12.55 -0.22
N LEU A 130 -0.45 11.84 -0.54
CA LEU A 130 -1.69 11.86 0.26
C LEU A 130 -1.47 11.29 1.66
N MET A 131 -0.67 10.24 1.81
CA MET A 131 -0.31 9.68 3.11
C MET A 131 0.50 10.68 3.93
N VAL A 132 1.52 11.30 3.33
CA VAL A 132 2.35 12.33 3.98
C VAL A 132 1.48 13.50 4.43
N PHE A 133 0.62 14.00 3.54
CA PHE A 133 -0.31 15.06 3.87
C PHE A 133 -1.21 14.67 5.06
N SER A 134 -1.81 13.48 5.02
CA SER A 134 -2.72 13.00 6.07
C SER A 134 -2.02 12.82 7.43
N LEU A 135 -0.75 12.39 7.43
CA LEU A 135 0.06 12.24 8.63
C LEU A 135 0.43 13.61 9.23
N LEU A 136 0.82 14.58 8.39
CA LEU A 136 1.30 15.88 8.88
C LEU A 136 0.17 16.86 9.18
N TYR A 137 -0.99 16.72 8.53
CA TYR A 137 -2.10 17.65 8.65
C TYR A 137 -2.58 17.77 10.11
N GLY A 138 -2.60 19.00 10.62
CA GLY A 138 -3.09 19.32 11.96
C GLY A 138 -2.18 18.87 13.11
N THR A 139 -0.96 18.38 12.83
CA THR A 139 -0.03 17.91 13.87
C THR A 139 0.88 19.01 14.38
N ARG A 140 1.16 19.01 15.70
CA ARG A 140 2.02 20.00 16.35
C ARG A 140 2.96 19.33 17.36
N GLY A 141 4.05 20.00 17.70
CA GLY A 141 4.99 19.54 18.73
C GLY A 141 5.68 18.21 18.39
N THR A 142 5.83 17.35 19.41
CA THR A 142 6.55 16.07 19.30
C THR A 142 5.89 15.08 18.34
N GLU A 143 4.57 15.09 18.26
CA GLU A 143 3.80 14.23 17.33
C GLU A 143 4.20 14.48 15.87
N ARG A 144 4.38 15.75 15.49
CA ARG A 144 4.87 16.13 14.16
C ARG A 144 6.26 15.58 13.87
N ARG A 145 7.15 15.54 14.87
CA ARG A 145 8.51 14.98 14.69
C ARG A 145 8.47 13.49 14.41
N VAL A 146 7.62 12.75 15.14
CA VAL A 146 7.43 11.31 14.93
C VAL A 146 6.90 11.04 13.53
N TYR A 147 5.88 11.78 13.08
CA TYR A 147 5.35 11.57 11.73
C TYR A 147 6.27 12.06 10.63
N LEU A 148 7.12 13.05 10.86
CA LEU A 148 8.15 13.46 9.90
C LEU A 148 9.15 12.34 9.63
N VAL A 149 9.54 11.55 10.65
CA VAL A 149 10.43 10.40 10.46
C VAL A 149 9.82 9.37 9.49
N VAL A 150 8.51 9.19 9.53
CA VAL A 150 7.78 8.27 8.62
C VAL A 150 7.51 8.91 7.25
N ALA A 151 7.24 10.22 7.21
CA ALA A 151 6.93 10.95 5.99
C ALA A 151 8.16 11.15 5.10
N LEU A 152 9.36 11.32 5.67
CA LEU A 152 10.59 11.58 4.91
C LEU A 152 10.93 10.48 3.91
N PRO A 153 10.98 9.18 4.28
CA PRO A 153 11.15 8.11 3.31
C PRO A 153 10.06 8.14 2.23
N SER A 154 8.81 8.35 2.61
CA SER A 154 7.67 8.38 1.68
C SER A 154 7.79 9.51 0.65
N LEU A 155 8.28 10.68 1.06
CA LEU A 155 8.57 11.81 0.18
C LEU A 155 9.73 11.52 -0.77
N LEU A 156 10.82 10.95 -0.25
CA LEU A 156 11.98 10.58 -1.07
C LEU A 156 11.59 9.54 -2.13
N PHE A 157 10.85 8.50 -1.74
CA PHE A 157 10.35 7.50 -2.67
C PHE A 157 9.40 8.10 -3.71
N SER A 158 8.50 9.00 -3.32
CA SER A 158 7.62 9.69 -4.26
C SER A 158 8.39 10.53 -5.28
N ALA A 159 9.50 11.18 -4.88
CA ALA A 159 10.32 12.00 -5.76
C ALA A 159 11.13 11.19 -6.77
N VAL A 160 11.47 9.94 -6.43
CA VAL A 160 12.17 9.01 -7.34
C VAL A 160 11.22 8.42 -8.39
N MET A 161 9.92 8.35 -8.08
CA MET A 161 8.88 7.78 -8.95
C MET A 161 8.35 8.77 -10.00
N THR A 162 8.75 10.05 -9.93
CA THR A 162 8.36 11.13 -10.86
C THR A 162 9.52 11.53 -11.75
#